data_AF-A0A4R2YKM5-F1
#
_entry.id   AF-A0A4R2YKM5-F1
#
_cell.length_a   1.000
_cell.length_b   1.000
_cell.length_c   1.000
_cell.angle_alpha   90.00
_cell.angle_beta   90.00
_cell.angle_gamma   90.00
#
_symmetry.space_group_name_H-M   'P 1'
#
loop_
_entity.id
_entity.type
_entity.pdbx_description
1 polymer ?
#
loop_
_entity_poly.entity_id
_entity_poly.type
_entity_poly.pdbx_seq_one_letter_code
_entity_poly.pdbx_strand_id
1 'polypeptide(L)'
;MSIKAPKVADEESLLAAYNLSISLPWANNVNSEKALIGLYKEYTQKEERELIKILLERLVYHSYEDRDNDIDSISSKIDELCLAPENTLFIAVSDGKGIDGSVAGLYNLKQCLGSKQIEWSESNNMCASMENFKNFKKKANYSNYLNFVLFDDFIGTGKTIMKNIERLMNSIGGDRIVLVNIKVFSFVGMTFGINAIKKKYNNVDIFCPTMLEKGIEERSDSNEEHKINLMKKMECKLLETLNGLKINTFSLGYENSQSLYQINRGNCPNNVFPIFW
;
A
#
# COMPACT_ATOMS: atom_id res chain seq x y z
N MET A 1 -22.59 7.84 -8.13
CA MET A 1 -23.90 8.51 -8.22
C MET A 1 -24.23 9.03 -6.82
N SER A 2 -24.38 10.34 -6.62
CA SER A 2 -24.69 10.93 -5.30
C SER A 2 -26.17 10.72 -4.97
N ILE A 3 -26.46 10.20 -3.77
CA ILE A 3 -27.80 9.73 -3.32
C ILE A 3 -28.43 10.71 -2.30
N LYS A 4 -28.20 12.01 -2.48
CA LYS A 4 -29.04 13.07 -1.90
C LYS A 4 -29.30 14.11 -2.99
N ALA A 5 -30.43 14.83 -2.88
CA ALA A 5 -30.74 15.96 -3.76
C ALA A 5 -29.48 16.82 -3.92
N PRO A 6 -29.07 17.19 -5.15
CA PRO A 6 -27.81 17.85 -5.37
C PRO A 6 -27.79 19.15 -4.56
N LYS A 7 -27.02 19.18 -3.46
CA LYS A 7 -26.67 20.44 -2.82
C LYS A 7 -25.90 21.23 -3.87
N VAL A 8 -26.48 22.35 -4.28
CA VAL A 8 -25.76 23.35 -5.09
C VAL A 8 -24.59 23.80 -4.23
N ALA A 9 -23.37 23.71 -4.75
CA ALA A 9 -22.24 24.30 -4.03
C ALA A 9 -22.45 25.80 -4.03
N ASP A 10 -22.30 26.43 -2.88
CA ASP A 10 -22.09 27.87 -2.83
C ASP A 10 -20.78 28.23 -3.56
N GLU A 11 -20.69 29.48 -4.00
CA GLU A 11 -19.57 30.01 -4.78
C GLU A 11 -18.24 29.89 -4.03
N GLU A 12 -18.25 30.07 -2.71
CA GLU A 12 -17.08 29.94 -1.85
C GLU A 12 -16.53 28.50 -1.86
N SER A 13 -17.41 27.51 -1.82
CA SER A 13 -17.04 26.09 -1.88
C SER A 13 -16.42 25.70 -3.21
N LEU A 14 -16.95 26.23 -4.32
CA LEU A 14 -16.39 26.01 -5.65
C LEU A 14 -15.01 26.62 -5.77
N LEU A 15 -14.86 27.88 -5.34
CA LEU A 15 -13.59 28.60 -5.39
C LEU A 15 -12.52 27.93 -4.53
N ALA A 16 -12.88 27.49 -3.31
CA ALA A 16 -11.95 26.81 -2.41
C ALA A 16 -11.49 25.46 -2.96
N ALA A 17 -12.41 24.65 -3.53
CA ALA A 17 -12.08 23.37 -4.15
C ALA A 17 -11.19 23.56 -5.40
N TYR A 18 -11.47 24.58 -6.22
CA TYR A 18 -10.68 24.93 -7.40
C TYR A 18 -9.27 25.42 -7.02
N ASN A 19 -9.14 26.29 -6.02
CA ASN A 19 -7.85 26.74 -5.54
C ASN A 19 -7.01 25.58 -4.99
N LEU A 20 -7.65 24.64 -4.28
CA LEU A 20 -6.99 23.43 -3.78
C LEU A 20 -6.54 22.53 -4.94
N SER A 21 -7.36 22.34 -5.98
CA SER A 21 -6.97 21.50 -7.13
C SER A 21 -5.77 22.07 -7.88
N ILE A 22 -5.63 23.39 -7.98
CA ILE A 22 -4.46 24.05 -8.56
C ILE A 22 -3.21 23.81 -7.72
N SER A 23 -3.32 23.83 -6.38
CA SER A 23 -2.18 23.63 -5.50
C SER A 23 -1.69 22.18 -5.42
N LEU A 24 -2.49 21.21 -5.88
CA LEU A 24 -2.19 19.78 -5.82
C LEU A 24 -1.87 19.28 -7.24
N PRO A 25 -0.58 19.03 -7.59
CA PRO A 25 -0.20 18.66 -8.96
C PRO A 25 -0.97 17.45 -9.52
N TRP A 26 -1.27 16.48 -8.67
CA TRP A 26 -2.01 15.26 -9.04
C TRP A 26 -3.53 15.49 -9.20
N ALA A 27 -4.08 16.57 -8.64
CA ALA A 27 -5.50 16.87 -8.65
C ALA A 27 -5.93 17.80 -9.79
N ASN A 28 -5.00 18.23 -10.65
CA ASN A 28 -5.28 19.11 -11.78
C ASN A 28 -5.89 18.34 -12.97
N ASN A 29 -7.04 17.71 -12.74
CA ASN A 29 -7.84 17.04 -13.76
C ASN A 29 -9.34 17.10 -13.39
N VAL A 30 -10.20 16.97 -14.39
CA VAL A 30 -11.66 17.13 -14.26
C VAL A 30 -12.28 16.16 -13.24
N ASN A 31 -11.73 14.96 -13.07
CA ASN A 31 -12.29 13.99 -12.13
C ASN A 31 -11.95 14.35 -10.69
N SER A 32 -10.70 14.72 -10.43
CA SER A 32 -10.25 15.19 -9.12
C SER A 32 -10.96 16.49 -8.72
N GLU A 33 -11.12 17.44 -9.65
CA GLU A 33 -11.88 18.67 -9.40
C GLU A 33 -13.33 18.38 -8.97
N LYS A 34 -14.04 17.49 -9.70
CA LYS A 34 -15.39 17.07 -9.33
C LYS A 34 -15.45 16.40 -7.95
N ALA A 35 -14.46 15.57 -7.63
CA ALA A 35 -14.38 14.91 -6.33
C ALA A 35 -14.13 15.92 -5.19
N LEU A 36 -13.23 16.88 -5.38
CA LEU A 36 -12.94 17.96 -4.42
C LEU A 36 -14.17 18.84 -4.18
N ILE A 37 -14.90 19.21 -5.24
CA ILE A 37 -16.17 19.92 -5.13
C ILE A 37 -17.17 19.08 -4.32
N GLY A 38 -17.23 17.77 -4.57
CA GLY A 38 -18.07 16.84 -3.80
C GLY A 38 -17.75 16.85 -2.30
N LEU A 39 -16.46 16.77 -1.95
CA LEU A 39 -15.98 16.87 -0.56
C LEU A 39 -16.38 18.20 0.08
N TYR A 40 -16.12 19.33 -0.58
CA TYR A 40 -16.40 20.66 -0.02
C TYR A 40 -17.90 20.95 0.09
N LYS A 41 -18.74 20.32 -0.73
CA LYS A 41 -20.21 20.36 -0.60
C LYS A 41 -20.72 19.58 0.62
N GLU A 42 -20.10 18.45 0.94
CA GLU A 42 -20.53 17.62 2.07
C GLU A 42 -20.01 18.15 3.42
N TYR A 43 -18.78 18.67 3.40
CA TYR A 43 -18.07 19.20 4.56
C TYR A 43 -17.99 20.72 4.49
N THR A 44 -18.93 21.38 5.15
CA THR A 44 -19.13 22.84 5.06
C THR A 44 -18.49 23.61 6.21
N GLN A 45 -18.14 22.95 7.32
CA GLN A 45 -17.53 23.64 8.44
C GLN A 45 -16.07 23.97 8.13
N LYS A 46 -15.62 25.15 8.57
CA LYS A 46 -14.24 25.62 8.34
C LYS A 46 -13.20 24.60 8.79
N GLU A 47 -13.37 24.02 9.97
CA GLU A 47 -12.46 23.03 10.54
C GLU A 47 -12.41 21.73 9.72
N GLU A 48 -13.55 21.27 9.18
CA GLU A 48 -13.61 20.07 8.34
C GLU A 48 -12.84 20.30 7.03
N ARG A 49 -13.04 21.46 6.39
CA ARG A 49 -12.35 21.81 5.13
C ARG A 49 -10.85 22.01 5.33
N GLU A 50 -10.45 22.61 6.45
CA GLU A 50 -9.04 22.74 6.80
C GLU A 50 -8.38 21.38 7.01
N LEU A 51 -9.06 20.46 7.70
CA LEU A 51 -8.58 19.09 7.86
C LEU A 51 -8.45 18.36 6.51
N ILE A 52 -9.45 18.48 5.63
CA ILE A 52 -9.39 17.90 4.27
C ILE A 52 -8.18 18.44 3.51
N LYS A 53 -7.99 19.76 3.50
CA LYS A 53 -6.87 20.40 2.83
C LYS A 53 -5.53 19.85 3.34
N ILE A 54 -5.32 19.87 4.66
CA ILE A 54 -4.09 19.36 5.29
C ILE A 54 -3.81 17.91 4.88
N LEU A 55 -4.83 17.05 4.87
CA LEU A 55 -4.67 15.64 4.53
C LEU A 55 -4.39 15.43 3.03
N LEU A 56 -5.00 16.22 2.16
CA LEU A 56 -4.76 16.13 0.72
C LEU A 56 -3.39 16.69 0.31
N GLU A 57 -2.90 17.71 1.01
CA GLU A 57 -1.52 18.20 0.86
C GLU A 57 -0.48 17.15 1.30
N ARG A 58 -0.86 16.28 2.25
CA ARG A 58 -0.03 15.16 2.73
C ARG A 58 -0.18 13.88 1.87
N LEU A 59 -1.12 13.85 0.92
CA LEU A 59 -1.40 12.68 0.10
C LEU A 59 -0.23 12.40 -0.87
N VAL A 60 0.29 11.18 -0.80
CA VAL A 60 1.21 10.65 -1.81
C VAL A 60 0.40 10.06 -2.95
N TYR A 61 0.36 10.77 -4.07
CA TYR A 61 -0.21 10.27 -5.31
C TYR A 61 0.87 9.57 -6.13
N HIS A 62 0.79 8.25 -6.18
CA HIS A 62 1.80 7.39 -6.76
C HIS A 62 1.53 7.18 -8.26
N SER A 63 2.29 7.89 -9.08
CA SER A 63 2.15 7.88 -10.53
C SER A 63 2.75 6.61 -11.16
N TYR A 64 2.68 6.50 -12.49
CA TYR A 64 3.37 5.43 -13.20
C TYR A 64 4.89 5.60 -13.15
N GLU A 65 5.38 6.83 -13.25
CA GLU A 65 6.80 7.14 -13.19
C GLU A 65 7.37 6.83 -11.80
N ASP A 66 6.64 7.17 -10.74
CA ASP A 66 7.06 6.80 -9.38
C ASP A 66 7.12 5.28 -9.20
N ARG A 67 6.17 4.54 -9.76
CA ARG A 67 6.20 3.07 -9.74
C ARG A 67 7.41 2.51 -10.49
N ASP A 68 7.75 3.08 -11.64
CA ASP A 68 8.94 2.66 -12.40
C ASP A 68 10.22 2.95 -11.59
N ASN A 69 10.30 4.12 -10.93
CA ASN A 69 11.39 4.47 -10.02
C ASN A 69 11.48 3.52 -8.80
N ASP A 70 10.34 3.10 -8.25
CA ASP A 70 10.30 2.11 -7.17
C ASP A 70 10.82 0.74 -7.63
N ILE A 71 10.46 0.31 -8.86
CA ILE A 71 10.96 -0.92 -9.47
C ILE A 71 12.49 -0.85 -9.64
N ASP A 72 13.00 0.27 -10.15
CA ASP A 72 14.45 0.47 -10.33
C ASP A 72 15.20 0.52 -8.99
N SER A 73 14.58 1.09 -7.96
CA SER A 73 15.11 1.10 -6.59
C SER A 73 15.18 -0.31 -6.01
N ILE A 74 14.13 -1.13 -6.18
CA ILE A 74 14.12 -2.53 -5.76
C ILE A 74 15.14 -3.34 -6.56
N SER A 75 15.25 -3.11 -7.86
CA SER A 75 16.25 -3.74 -8.74
C SER A 75 17.68 -3.43 -8.27
N SER A 76 17.95 -2.17 -7.91
CA SER A 76 19.24 -1.76 -7.35
C SER A 76 19.50 -2.41 -5.99
N LYS A 77 18.46 -2.58 -5.16
CA LYS A 77 18.58 -3.27 -3.87
C LYS A 77 18.88 -4.76 -4.01
N ILE A 78 18.33 -5.42 -5.04
CA ILE A 78 18.65 -6.81 -5.40
C ILE A 78 20.15 -6.94 -5.72
N ASP A 79 20.67 -6.01 -6.53
CA ASP A 79 22.10 -5.97 -6.90
C ASP A 79 22.98 -5.68 -5.66
N GLU A 80 22.61 -4.72 -4.81
CA GLU A 80 23.32 -4.38 -3.56
C GLU A 80 23.42 -5.59 -2.60
N LEU A 81 22.34 -6.37 -2.51
CA LEU A 81 22.27 -7.55 -1.65
C LEU A 81 22.87 -8.81 -2.31
N CYS A 82 23.42 -8.70 -3.52
CA CYS A 82 23.96 -9.80 -4.31
C CYS A 82 22.98 -10.98 -4.45
N LEU A 83 21.69 -10.70 -4.62
CA LEU A 83 20.68 -11.73 -4.80
C LEU A 83 20.76 -12.29 -6.22
N ALA A 84 20.79 -13.63 -6.35
CA ALA A 84 20.98 -14.30 -7.63
C ALA A 84 19.81 -15.25 -7.96
N PRO A 85 19.43 -15.41 -9.24
CA PRO A 85 18.36 -16.29 -9.70
C PRO A 85 18.41 -17.73 -9.17
N GLU A 86 19.61 -18.28 -9.01
CA GLU A 86 19.87 -19.67 -8.65
C GLU A 86 19.70 -19.96 -7.14
N ASN A 87 19.69 -18.91 -6.31
CA ASN A 87 19.62 -19.03 -4.86
C ASN A 87 18.51 -18.19 -4.20
N THR A 88 17.76 -17.43 -4.99
CA THR A 88 16.73 -16.50 -4.50
C THR A 88 15.37 -16.85 -5.06
N LEU A 89 14.34 -16.91 -4.21
CA LEU A 89 12.96 -17.16 -4.58
C LEU A 89 12.08 -15.98 -4.19
N PHE A 90 11.46 -15.34 -5.17
CA PHE A 90 10.43 -14.33 -4.93
C PHE A 90 9.06 -14.98 -4.77
N ILE A 91 8.27 -14.50 -3.82
CA ILE A 91 6.93 -15.01 -3.53
C ILE A 91 5.99 -13.83 -3.28
N ALA A 92 5.02 -13.64 -4.16
CA ALA A 92 3.94 -12.68 -3.93
C ALA A 92 3.10 -13.12 -2.72
N VAL A 93 2.71 -12.17 -1.86
CA VAL A 93 1.98 -12.46 -0.60
C VAL A 93 0.50 -12.79 -0.79
N SER A 94 0.02 -12.81 -2.03
CA SER A 94 -1.33 -13.20 -2.41
C SER A 94 -1.76 -14.57 -1.86
N ASP A 95 -3.06 -14.71 -1.60
CA ASP A 95 -3.70 -15.98 -1.24
C ASP A 95 -4.05 -16.85 -2.46
N GLY A 96 -3.85 -16.34 -3.69
CA GLY A 96 -4.11 -17.04 -4.95
C GLY A 96 -5.58 -17.11 -5.35
N LYS A 97 -6.49 -16.39 -4.67
CA LYS A 97 -7.94 -16.44 -4.91
C LYS A 97 -8.50 -15.27 -5.73
N GLY A 98 -7.67 -14.62 -6.54
CA GLY A 98 -8.09 -13.52 -7.40
C GLY A 98 -6.92 -12.75 -8.02
N ILE A 99 -7.25 -11.61 -8.63
CA ILE A 99 -6.25 -10.64 -9.09
C ILE A 99 -5.76 -9.87 -7.85
N ASP A 100 -4.44 -9.75 -7.71
CA ASP A 100 -3.79 -9.23 -6.50
C ASP A 100 -2.65 -8.28 -6.89
N GLY A 101 -2.53 -7.17 -6.15
CA GLY A 101 -1.52 -6.14 -6.39
C GLY A 101 -0.09 -6.67 -6.25
N SER A 102 0.15 -7.56 -5.29
CA SER A 102 1.46 -8.20 -5.08
C SER A 102 1.90 -9.02 -6.29
N VAL A 103 0.96 -9.68 -6.98
CA VAL A 103 1.24 -10.47 -8.19
C VAL A 103 1.56 -9.56 -9.36
N ALA A 104 0.76 -8.50 -9.55
CA ALA A 104 0.99 -7.52 -10.60
C ALA A 104 2.33 -6.79 -10.42
N GLY A 105 2.64 -6.36 -9.20
CA GLY A 105 3.91 -5.72 -8.88
C GLY A 105 5.12 -6.62 -9.09
N LEU A 106 5.03 -7.90 -8.66
CA LEU A 106 6.09 -8.87 -8.88
C LEU A 106 6.31 -9.16 -10.37
N TYR A 107 5.23 -9.15 -11.17
CA TYR A 107 5.33 -9.30 -12.62
C TYR A 107 6.04 -8.10 -13.29
N ASN A 108 5.78 -6.87 -12.84
CA ASN A 108 6.50 -5.69 -13.34
C ASN A 108 7.99 -5.74 -12.96
N LEU A 109 8.31 -6.15 -11.73
CA LEU A 109 9.69 -6.35 -11.29
C LEU A 109 10.40 -7.39 -12.17
N LYS A 110 9.73 -8.50 -12.50
CA LYS A 110 10.25 -9.51 -13.43
C LYS A 110 10.62 -8.92 -14.79
N GLN A 111 9.78 -8.04 -15.34
CA GLN A 111 10.06 -7.42 -16.64
C GLN A 111 11.32 -6.54 -16.58
N CYS A 112 11.47 -5.73 -15.53
CA CYS A 112 12.69 -4.96 -15.30
C CYS A 112 13.92 -5.86 -15.19
N LEU A 113 13.85 -6.92 -14.37
CA LEU A 113 14.96 -7.85 -14.17
C LEU A 113 15.33 -8.66 -15.43
N GLY A 114 14.35 -9.05 -16.25
CA GLY A 114 14.58 -9.74 -17.52
C GLY A 114 15.29 -8.86 -18.56
N SER A 115 15.10 -7.54 -18.51
CA SER A 115 15.82 -6.61 -19.40
C SER A 115 17.34 -6.58 -19.13
N LYS A 116 17.77 -7.00 -17.94
CA LYS A 116 19.19 -7.08 -17.53
C LYS A 116 19.90 -8.36 -18.02
N GLN A 117 19.27 -9.20 -18.86
CA GLN A 117 19.78 -10.53 -19.30
C GLN A 117 20.03 -11.52 -18.15
N ILE A 118 19.35 -11.34 -17.02
CA ILE A 118 19.42 -12.21 -15.86
C ILE A 118 18.22 -13.17 -15.88
N GLU A 119 18.42 -14.46 -15.60
CA GLU A 119 17.39 -15.52 -15.68
C GLU A 119 16.34 -15.49 -14.53
N TRP A 120 15.74 -14.33 -14.27
CA TRP A 120 14.57 -14.24 -13.38
C TRP A 120 13.31 -14.67 -14.11
N SER A 121 12.65 -15.74 -13.65
CA SER A 121 11.49 -16.31 -14.35
C SER A 121 10.53 -17.06 -13.43
N GLU A 122 9.26 -17.13 -13.86
CA GLU A 122 8.19 -17.86 -13.17
C GLU A 122 8.42 -19.38 -13.13
N SER A 123 9.18 -19.91 -14.08
CA SER A 123 9.48 -21.35 -14.09
C SER A 123 10.48 -21.73 -13.00
N ASN A 124 11.31 -20.78 -12.56
CA ASN A 124 12.51 -21.03 -11.79
C ASN A 124 12.49 -20.38 -10.41
N ASN A 125 12.18 -19.09 -10.27
CA ASN A 125 12.45 -18.33 -9.05
C ASN A 125 11.41 -17.25 -8.70
N MET A 126 10.22 -17.31 -9.28
CA MET A 126 9.11 -16.40 -8.94
C MET A 126 7.80 -17.16 -8.75
N CYS A 127 7.22 -17.04 -7.56
CA CYS A 127 5.94 -17.63 -7.19
C CYS A 127 4.85 -16.55 -7.08
N ALA A 128 3.76 -16.72 -7.82
CA ALA A 128 2.61 -15.80 -7.77
C ALA A 128 1.79 -15.90 -6.47
N SER A 129 2.08 -16.85 -5.57
CA SER A 129 1.41 -16.96 -4.28
C SER A 129 2.16 -17.91 -3.34
N MET A 130 1.77 -17.90 -2.07
CA MET A 130 2.20 -18.93 -1.11
C MET A 130 1.76 -20.35 -1.49
N GLU A 131 0.68 -20.52 -2.26
CA GLU A 131 0.26 -21.86 -2.71
C GLU A 131 1.14 -22.34 -3.87
N ASN A 132 1.50 -21.44 -4.80
CA ASN A 132 2.49 -21.74 -5.83
C ASN A 132 3.83 -22.15 -5.21
N PHE A 133 4.23 -21.49 -4.11
CA PHE A 133 5.44 -21.86 -3.37
C PHE A 133 5.40 -23.30 -2.84
N LYS A 134 4.28 -23.75 -2.24
CA LYS A 134 4.18 -25.14 -1.75
C LYS A 134 4.34 -26.17 -2.87
N ASN A 135 3.82 -25.87 -4.06
CA ASN A 135 3.99 -26.72 -5.23
C ASN A 135 5.43 -26.66 -5.77
N PHE A 136 6.04 -25.46 -5.76
CA PHE A 136 7.45 -25.28 -6.11
C PHE A 136 8.38 -26.10 -5.23
N LYS A 137 8.14 -26.14 -3.91
CA LYS A 137 8.92 -26.92 -2.92
C LYS A 137 9.02 -28.41 -3.27
N LYS A 138 8.06 -28.98 -4.01
CA LYS A 138 8.06 -30.39 -4.40
C LYS A 138 9.05 -30.71 -5.54
N LYS A 139 9.65 -29.70 -6.18
CA LYS A 139 10.62 -29.88 -7.27
C LYS A 139 12.02 -30.21 -6.73
N ALA A 140 12.78 -31.01 -7.47
CA ALA A 140 14.23 -31.15 -7.26
C ALA A 140 14.88 -29.76 -7.38
N ASN A 141 15.87 -29.46 -6.54
CA ASN A 141 16.60 -28.19 -6.42
C ASN A 141 16.00 -27.10 -5.52
N TYR A 142 14.87 -27.34 -4.85
CA TYR A 142 14.38 -26.41 -3.82
C TYR A 142 15.44 -26.12 -2.73
N SER A 143 16.32 -27.09 -2.42
CA SER A 143 17.43 -26.96 -1.47
C SER A 143 18.41 -25.82 -1.77
N ASN A 144 18.53 -25.41 -3.04
CA ASN A 144 19.52 -24.42 -3.45
C ASN A 144 19.11 -22.97 -3.10
N TYR A 145 17.82 -22.76 -2.81
CA TYR A 145 17.29 -21.45 -2.44
C TYR A 145 17.60 -21.13 -0.98
N LEU A 146 18.46 -20.13 -0.76
CA LEU A 146 18.79 -19.63 0.57
C LEU A 146 18.11 -18.29 0.85
N ASN A 147 17.75 -17.53 -0.19
CA ASN A 147 17.07 -16.25 -0.04
C ASN A 147 15.60 -16.38 -0.44
N PHE A 148 14.71 -15.96 0.45
CA PHE A 148 13.27 -15.91 0.21
C PHE A 148 12.80 -14.47 0.31
N VAL A 149 12.30 -13.93 -0.79
CA VAL A 149 11.81 -12.55 -0.85
C VAL A 149 10.29 -12.57 -0.95
N LEU A 150 9.61 -12.16 0.12
CA LEU A 150 8.18 -11.89 0.07
C LEU A 150 7.96 -10.53 -0.60
N PHE A 151 7.05 -10.48 -1.56
CA PHE A 151 6.72 -9.26 -2.29
C PHE A 151 5.26 -8.86 -2.08
N ASP A 152 5.02 -7.58 -1.81
CA ASP A 152 3.69 -6.97 -1.72
C ASP A 152 3.68 -5.61 -2.44
N ASP A 153 2.54 -5.11 -2.93
CA ASP A 153 2.50 -3.79 -3.56
C ASP A 153 2.34 -2.64 -2.54
N PHE A 154 1.69 -2.92 -1.41
CA PHE A 154 1.52 -1.96 -0.32
C PHE A 154 1.50 -2.63 1.06
N ILE A 155 2.41 -2.22 1.95
CA ILE A 155 2.41 -2.69 3.35
C ILE A 155 1.69 -1.67 4.24
N GLY A 156 0.44 -1.98 4.61
CA GLY A 156 -0.34 -1.23 5.61
C GLY A 156 0.08 -1.53 7.05
N THR A 157 -0.75 -2.27 7.79
CA THR A 157 -0.46 -2.64 9.20
C THR A 157 0.66 -3.68 9.36
N GLY A 158 1.14 -4.27 8.27
CA GLY A 158 2.10 -5.37 8.27
C GLY A 158 1.53 -6.74 8.64
N LYS A 159 0.26 -6.85 9.06
CA LYS A 159 -0.37 -8.14 9.45
C LYS A 159 -0.29 -9.20 8.34
N THR A 160 -0.53 -8.82 7.08
CA THR A 160 -0.44 -9.73 5.92
C THR A 160 0.97 -10.27 5.73
N ILE A 161 1.98 -9.40 5.80
CA ILE A 161 3.39 -9.80 5.73
C ILE A 161 3.73 -10.75 6.88
N MET A 162 3.42 -10.38 8.13
CA MET A 162 3.73 -11.20 9.31
C MET A 162 3.13 -12.61 9.21
N LYS A 163 1.89 -12.72 8.74
CA LYS A 163 1.23 -14.01 8.50
C LYS A 163 1.94 -14.82 7.41
N ASN A 164 2.37 -14.18 6.32
CA ASN A 164 3.06 -14.87 5.24
C ASN A 164 4.50 -15.26 5.61
N ILE A 165 5.19 -14.49 6.47
CA ILE A 165 6.44 -14.91 7.10
C ILE A 165 6.22 -16.19 7.91
N GLU A 166 5.22 -16.25 8.79
CA GLU A 166 4.93 -17.47 9.58
C GLU A 166 4.60 -18.66 8.67
N ARG A 167 3.76 -18.45 7.64
CA ARG A 167 3.43 -19.49 6.67
C ARG A 167 4.66 -19.98 5.92
N LEU A 168 5.56 -19.07 5.54
CA LEU A 168 6.82 -19.40 4.89
C LEU A 168 7.71 -20.20 5.82
N MET A 169 7.98 -19.71 7.04
CA MET A 169 8.81 -20.40 8.03
C MET A 169 8.30 -21.82 8.32
N ASN A 170 6.99 -21.98 8.53
CA ASN A 170 6.35 -23.29 8.71
C ASN A 170 6.47 -24.18 7.47
N SER A 171 6.38 -23.58 6.27
CA SER A 171 6.50 -24.31 5.01
C SER A 171 7.95 -24.68 4.70
N ILE A 172 8.96 -23.93 5.15
CA ILE A 172 10.38 -24.29 5.04
C ILE A 172 10.65 -25.44 6.02
N GLY A 173 10.40 -25.21 7.32
CA GLY A 173 10.43 -26.19 8.40
C GLY A 173 11.82 -26.78 8.72
N GLY A 174 11.92 -27.37 9.92
CA GLY A 174 13.11 -28.11 10.38
C GLY A 174 14.37 -27.26 10.50
N ASP A 175 15.52 -27.94 10.52
CA ASP A 175 16.84 -27.31 10.72
C ASP A 175 17.21 -26.32 9.60
N ARG A 176 16.55 -26.39 8.44
CA ARG A 176 16.83 -25.48 7.33
C ARG A 176 16.47 -24.03 7.62
N ILE A 177 15.56 -23.77 8.56
CA ILE A 177 15.10 -22.40 8.83
C ILE A 177 16.23 -21.47 9.28
N VAL A 178 17.27 -22.00 9.93
CA VAL A 178 18.42 -21.22 10.39
C VAL A 178 19.42 -20.91 9.27
N LEU A 179 19.27 -21.54 8.10
CA LEU A 179 20.16 -21.40 6.94
C LEU A 179 19.61 -20.45 5.87
N VAL A 180 18.37 -19.97 6.04
CA VAL A 180 17.69 -19.16 5.03
C VAL A 180 17.56 -17.71 5.47
N ASN A 181 17.65 -16.80 4.52
CA ASN A 181 17.41 -15.39 4.69
C ASN A 181 15.99 -15.06 4.21
N ILE A 182 15.18 -14.46 5.07
CA ILE A 182 13.86 -13.97 4.69
C ILE A 182 13.94 -12.46 4.51
N LYS A 183 13.47 -11.98 3.36
CA LYS A 183 13.42 -10.57 2.99
C LYS A 183 12.00 -10.20 2.60
N VAL A 184 11.64 -8.93 2.75
CA VAL A 184 10.34 -8.39 2.34
C VAL A 184 10.58 -7.16 1.50
N PHE A 185 10.10 -7.17 0.25
CA PHE A 185 10.11 -5.99 -0.62
C PHE A 185 8.68 -5.53 -0.88
N SER A 186 8.51 -4.22 -0.96
CA SER A 186 7.28 -3.61 -1.43
C SER A 186 7.58 -2.28 -2.09
N PHE A 187 6.68 -1.77 -2.92
CA PHE A 187 6.79 -0.41 -3.44
C PHE A 187 6.60 0.60 -2.32
N VAL A 188 5.58 0.39 -1.49
CA VAL A 188 5.15 1.37 -0.49
C VAL A 188 4.89 0.70 0.86
N GLY A 189 5.35 1.32 1.95
CA GLY A 189 5.10 0.81 3.30
C GLY A 189 4.77 1.90 4.31
N MET A 190 3.79 1.64 5.17
CA MET A 190 3.53 2.47 6.35
C MET A 190 4.62 2.23 7.40
N THR A 191 5.26 3.29 7.88
CA THR A 191 6.37 3.25 8.84
C THR A 191 6.01 2.44 10.09
N PHE A 192 4.84 2.65 10.68
CA PHE A 192 4.40 1.87 11.85
C PHE A 192 4.24 0.38 11.55
N GLY A 193 3.77 0.03 10.35
CA GLY A 193 3.60 -1.36 9.91
C GLY A 193 4.93 -2.06 9.70
N ILE A 194 5.88 -1.38 9.04
CA ILE A 194 7.26 -1.86 8.88
C ILE A 194 7.92 -2.05 10.25
N ASN A 195 7.78 -1.09 11.16
CA ASN A 195 8.31 -1.17 12.51
C ASN A 195 7.70 -2.33 13.31
N ALA A 196 6.40 -2.59 13.16
CA ALA A 196 5.74 -3.74 13.79
C ALA A 196 6.32 -5.08 13.30
N ILE A 197 6.59 -5.21 11.99
CA ILE A 197 7.22 -6.40 11.42
C ILE A 197 8.64 -6.56 11.98
N LYS A 198 9.47 -5.50 11.92
CA LYS A 198 10.86 -5.51 12.42
C LYS A 198 10.94 -5.86 13.91
N LYS A 199 10.02 -5.32 14.72
CA LYS A 199 9.94 -5.63 16.15
C LYS A 199 9.61 -7.10 16.42
N LYS A 200 8.82 -7.73 15.54
CA LYS A 200 8.46 -9.15 15.67
C LYS A 200 9.55 -10.08 15.12
N TYR A 201 10.27 -9.66 14.07
CA TYR A 201 11.27 -10.47 13.38
C TYR A 201 12.59 -9.72 13.24
N ASN A 202 13.54 -10.00 14.13
CA ASN A 202 14.87 -9.36 14.14
C ASN A 202 15.76 -9.75 12.94
N ASN A 203 15.41 -10.82 12.23
CA ASN A 203 16.21 -11.41 11.14
C ASN A 203 15.54 -11.27 9.76
N VAL A 204 14.62 -10.32 9.60
CA VAL A 204 13.93 -10.07 8.33
C VAL A 204 14.32 -8.70 7.82
N ASP A 205 15.00 -8.66 6.67
CA ASP A 205 15.31 -7.41 5.98
C ASP A 205 14.07 -6.93 5.23
N ILE A 206 13.75 -5.64 5.37
CA ILE A 206 12.60 -5.03 4.71
C ILE A 206 13.06 -3.82 3.92
N PHE A 207 12.66 -3.76 2.65
CA PHE A 207 12.93 -2.63 1.77
C PHE A 207 11.66 -2.15 1.09
N CYS A 208 11.33 -0.88 1.32
CA CYS A 208 10.27 -0.16 0.63
C CYS A 208 10.85 1.20 0.19
N PRO A 209 10.96 1.48 -1.12
CA PRO A 209 11.47 2.77 -1.60
C PRO A 209 10.64 3.95 -1.06
N THR A 210 9.32 3.79 -1.00
CA THR A 210 8.41 4.82 -0.52
C THR A 210 7.88 4.46 0.87
N MET A 211 8.17 5.32 1.85
CA MET A 211 7.74 5.16 3.24
C MET A 211 6.69 6.22 3.59
N LEU A 212 5.61 5.79 4.24
CA LEU A 212 4.49 6.66 4.63
C LEU A 212 4.32 6.72 6.14
N GLU A 213 4.07 7.92 6.65
CA GLU A 213 3.61 8.15 8.02
C GLU A 213 2.08 8.21 8.06
N LYS A 214 1.50 8.06 9.24
CA LYS A 214 0.07 8.30 9.43
C LYS A 214 -0.32 9.74 9.03
N GLY A 215 -1.55 9.90 8.55
CA GLY A 215 -2.03 11.17 8.04
C GLY A 215 -2.31 12.23 9.11
N ILE A 216 -2.74 11.80 10.30
CA ILE A 216 -3.04 12.68 11.44
C ILE A 216 -2.04 12.45 12.57
N GLU A 217 -1.95 11.20 13.05
CA GLU A 217 -0.94 10.80 14.03
C GLU A 217 0.47 10.80 13.39
N GLU A 218 1.52 10.76 14.20
CA GLU A 218 2.95 10.75 13.76
C GLU A 218 3.43 12.05 13.10
N ARG A 219 2.61 13.11 13.05
CA ARG A 219 2.94 14.38 12.38
C ARG A 219 3.41 15.48 13.34
N SER A 220 3.54 15.19 14.63
CA SER A 220 3.91 16.16 15.68
C SER A 220 2.99 17.38 15.70
N ASP A 221 1.72 17.20 15.34
CA ASP A 221 0.73 18.28 15.30
C ASP A 221 0.23 18.57 16.72
N SER A 222 0.08 19.84 17.11
CA SER A 222 -0.34 20.20 18.48
C SER A 222 -1.81 19.88 18.82
N ASN A 223 -2.56 19.18 17.96
CA ASN A 223 -4.00 18.94 18.06
C ASN A 223 -4.44 17.58 17.44
N GLU A 224 -3.61 16.55 17.49
CA GLU A 224 -3.89 15.24 16.88
C GLU A 224 -5.23 14.64 17.34
N GLU A 225 -5.50 14.62 18.65
CA GLU A 225 -6.74 14.07 19.21
C GLU A 225 -7.98 14.80 18.67
N HIS A 226 -7.92 16.13 18.56
CA HIS A 226 -9.00 16.92 18.00
C HIS A 226 -9.24 16.56 16.53
N LYS A 227 -8.19 16.47 15.71
CA LYS A 227 -8.28 16.08 14.29
C LYS A 227 -8.84 14.68 14.12
N ILE A 228 -8.46 13.72 14.97
CA ILE A 228 -9.00 12.36 14.97
C ILE A 228 -10.50 12.37 15.27
N ASN A 229 -10.92 13.09 16.31
CA ASN A 229 -12.32 13.18 16.68
C ASN A 229 -13.16 13.89 15.60
N LEU A 230 -12.60 14.91 14.96
CA LEU A 230 -13.23 15.59 13.83
C LEU A 230 -13.38 14.64 12.63
N MET A 231 -12.33 13.90 12.26
CA MET A 231 -12.38 12.92 11.18
C MET A 231 -13.45 11.86 11.43
N LYS A 232 -13.52 11.30 12.63
CA LYS A 232 -14.57 10.32 12.98
C LYS A 232 -15.97 10.89 12.82
N LYS A 233 -16.20 12.14 13.25
CA LYS A 233 -17.48 12.83 13.05
C LYS A 233 -17.80 13.04 11.57
N MET A 234 -16.79 13.34 10.76
CA MET A 234 -16.93 13.48 9.31
C MET A 234 -17.28 12.14 8.64
N GLU A 235 -16.66 11.04 9.07
CA GLU A 235 -16.93 9.68 8.58
C GLU A 235 -18.33 9.19 8.97
N CYS A 236 -18.90 9.66 10.09
CA CYS A 236 -20.29 9.35 10.46
C CYS A 236 -21.34 9.86 9.45
N LYS A 237 -20.98 10.78 8.54
CA LYS A 237 -21.87 11.24 7.46
C LYS A 237 -21.92 10.27 6.27
N LEU A 238 -20.99 9.32 6.20
CA LEU A 238 -20.91 8.32 5.13
C LEU A 238 -22.02 7.28 5.26
N LEU A 239 -22.26 6.53 4.18
CA LEU A 239 -23.18 5.40 4.20
C LEU A 239 -22.68 4.33 5.18
N GLU A 240 -23.60 3.65 5.87
CA GLU A 240 -23.23 2.54 6.75
C GLU A 240 -22.57 1.39 5.97
N THR A 241 -22.99 1.18 4.73
CA THR A 241 -22.45 0.15 3.84
C THR A 241 -22.22 0.67 2.42
N LEU A 242 -21.19 0.13 1.77
CA LEU A 242 -20.87 0.37 0.35
C LEU A 242 -20.40 -0.94 -0.27
N ASN A 243 -21.06 -1.43 -1.32
CA ASN A 243 -20.73 -2.69 -1.99
C ASN A 243 -20.58 -3.90 -1.03
N GLY A 244 -21.42 -3.96 0.01
CA GLY A 244 -21.39 -5.02 1.03
C GLY A 244 -20.33 -4.84 2.13
N LEU A 245 -19.45 -3.82 2.02
CA LEU A 245 -18.51 -3.45 3.08
C LEU A 245 -19.19 -2.55 4.10
N LYS A 246 -18.91 -2.77 5.39
CA LYS A 246 -19.33 -1.86 6.47
C LYS A 246 -18.32 -0.73 6.58
N ILE A 247 -18.70 0.50 6.22
CA ILE A 247 -17.75 1.62 6.13
C ILE A 247 -17.12 1.94 7.48
N ASN A 248 -17.88 1.82 8.57
CA ASN A 248 -17.39 2.09 9.92
C ASN A 248 -16.23 1.18 10.37
N THR A 249 -16.05 -0.01 9.77
CA THR A 249 -14.89 -0.88 10.08
C THR A 249 -13.58 -0.34 9.50
N PHE A 250 -13.67 0.68 8.65
CA PHE A 250 -12.54 1.35 8.02
C PHE A 250 -12.41 2.81 8.49
N SER A 251 -13.06 3.21 9.58
CA SER A 251 -12.87 4.53 10.19
C SER A 251 -11.37 4.77 10.44
N LEU A 252 -10.87 5.94 10.04
CA LEU A 252 -9.43 6.27 10.02
C LEU A 252 -8.57 5.35 9.14
N GLY A 253 -9.19 4.69 8.15
CA GLY A 253 -8.58 3.60 7.37
C GLY A 253 -8.55 2.28 8.15
N TYR A 254 -8.44 1.17 7.43
CA TYR A 254 -8.37 -0.17 8.02
C TYR A 254 -7.41 -0.21 9.21
N GLU A 255 -7.90 -0.61 10.38
CA GLU A 255 -7.12 -0.71 11.63
C GLU A 255 -6.43 0.62 12.04
N ASN A 256 -7.08 1.77 11.77
CA ASN A 256 -6.58 3.11 12.05
C ASN A 256 -5.22 3.41 11.39
N SER A 257 -5.03 2.90 10.18
CA SER A 257 -3.78 3.08 9.43
C SER A 257 -3.57 4.53 8.98
N GLN A 258 -4.64 5.30 8.79
CA GLN A 258 -4.60 6.72 8.40
C GLN A 258 -3.74 6.96 7.15
N SER A 259 -3.76 6.02 6.20
CA SER A 259 -2.94 6.12 5.01
C SER A 259 -3.43 7.28 4.14
N LEU A 260 -2.48 8.03 3.60
CA LEU A 260 -2.73 9.08 2.62
C LEU A 260 -1.96 8.72 1.35
N TYR A 261 -2.47 7.72 0.66
CA TYR A 261 -1.82 7.14 -0.50
C TYR A 261 -2.83 6.70 -1.54
N GLN A 262 -2.60 7.09 -2.80
CA GLN A 262 -3.41 6.67 -3.93
C GLN A 262 -2.49 6.30 -5.08
N ILE A 263 -2.77 5.19 -5.72
CA ILE A 263 -2.07 4.79 -6.94
C ILE A 263 -2.84 5.23 -8.19
N ASN A 264 -2.14 5.78 -9.18
CA ASN A 264 -2.75 6.16 -10.44
C ASN A 264 -3.45 4.96 -11.11
N ARG A 265 -4.75 5.11 -11.40
CA ARG A 265 -5.62 4.08 -12.01
C ARG A 265 -5.60 2.71 -11.33
N GLY A 266 -5.24 2.63 -10.05
CA GLY A 266 -5.39 1.41 -9.26
C GLY A 266 -6.45 1.56 -8.17
N ASN A 267 -6.66 0.46 -7.43
CA ASN A 267 -7.62 0.44 -6.35
C ASN A 267 -7.14 1.32 -5.19
N CYS A 268 -8.04 2.08 -4.58
CA CYS A 268 -7.77 2.76 -3.33
C CYS A 268 -7.56 1.72 -2.22
N PRO A 269 -6.42 1.72 -1.51
CA PRO A 269 -6.22 0.81 -0.39
C PRO A 269 -7.25 1.06 0.72
N ASN A 270 -7.70 0.00 1.36
CA ASN A 270 -8.64 0.11 2.49
C ASN A 270 -8.02 0.79 3.73
N ASN A 271 -6.69 0.97 3.76
CA ASN A 271 -5.94 1.71 4.76
C ASN A 271 -6.13 3.24 4.65
N VAL A 272 -6.69 3.73 3.54
CA VAL A 272 -7.00 5.15 3.31
C VAL A 272 -8.30 5.53 4.03
N PHE A 273 -8.40 6.77 4.50
CA PHE A 273 -9.62 7.31 5.10
C PHE A 273 -10.83 7.14 4.15
N PRO A 274 -11.97 6.59 4.62
CA PRO A 274 -13.16 6.37 3.79
C PRO A 274 -13.76 7.61 3.14
N ILE A 275 -13.49 8.80 3.66
CA ILE A 275 -13.94 10.05 3.02
C ILE A 275 -13.26 10.29 1.66
N PHE A 276 -12.11 9.65 1.39
CA PHE A 276 -11.34 9.80 0.16
C PHE A 276 -11.51 8.62 -0.81
N TRP A 277 -12.46 7.72 -0.54
CA TRP A 277 -12.78 6.59 -1.43
C TRP A 277 -13.64 6.99 -2.63
#